data_AF-A0A376U8K2-F1
#
_entry.id   AF-A0A376U8K2-F1
#
_cell.length_a   1.000
_cell.length_b   1.000
_cell.length_c   1.000
_cell.angle_alpha   90.00
_cell.angle_beta   90.00
_cell.angle_gamma   90.00
#
_symmetry.space_group_name_H-M   'P 1'
#
loop_
_entity.id
_entity.type
_entity.pdbx_description
1 polymer ?
#
loop_
_entity_poly.entity_id
_entity_poly.type
_entity_poly.pdbx_seq_one_letter_code
_entity_poly.pdbx_strand_id
1 'polypeptide(L)'
;MPTHLKQSFQALQYPAPVERKVTREKISFLTEESAVTLDFHREQPDVPQHASYTVLRNRLDPWLMEQAEQAGAQFIPGVRVDALVVKETRSLACRLGMIFSKRMW
;
A
#
# COMPACT_ATOMS: atom_id res chain seq x y z
N MET A 1 -16.38 7.22 -4.97
CA MET A 1 -15.07 7.02 -4.33
C MET A 1 -14.41 8.37 -4.11
N PRO A 2 -13.96 8.71 -2.88
CA PRO A 2 -13.38 10.03 -2.62
C PRO A 2 -12.03 10.20 -3.33
N THR A 3 -11.83 11.35 -3.97
CA THR A 3 -10.74 11.65 -4.92
C THR A 3 -9.36 11.89 -4.31
N HIS A 4 -9.27 12.12 -2.99
CA HIS A 4 -8.03 12.48 -2.30
C HIS A 4 -6.99 11.35 -2.23
N LEU A 5 -7.41 10.08 -2.28
CA LEU A 5 -6.49 8.93 -2.30
C LEU A 5 -5.80 8.76 -3.67
N LYS A 6 -6.34 9.36 -4.73
CA LYS A 6 -5.71 9.35 -6.07
C LYS A 6 -4.58 10.38 -6.21
N GLN A 7 -4.59 11.46 -5.42
CA GLN A 7 -3.57 12.51 -5.49
C GLN A 7 -2.29 12.15 -4.73
N SER A 8 -2.39 11.36 -3.65
CA SER A 8 -1.24 10.95 -2.84
C SER A 8 -0.26 10.04 -3.59
N PHE A 9 -0.76 9.30 -4.60
CA PHE A 9 0.00 8.28 -5.33
C PHE A 9 0.45 8.70 -6.74
N GLN A 10 0.29 9.97 -7.14
CA GLN A 10 0.96 10.50 -8.34
C GLN A 10 2.50 10.37 -8.27
N ALA A 11 3.04 10.08 -7.08
CA ALA A 11 4.47 9.97 -6.78
C ALA A 11 5.12 8.61 -7.07
N LEU A 12 4.41 7.58 -7.59
CA LEU A 12 5.05 6.32 -8.02
C LEU A 12 5.75 6.45 -9.39
N GLN A 13 6.44 7.57 -9.60
CA GLN A 13 7.30 7.83 -10.73
C GLN A 13 8.75 7.81 -10.26
N TYR A 14 9.70 7.62 -11.18
CA TYR A 14 11.12 7.60 -10.85
C TYR A 14 11.49 8.78 -9.94
N PRO A 15 12.13 8.56 -8.78
CA PRO A 15 12.93 7.38 -8.40
C PRO A 15 12.20 6.28 -7.59
N ALA A 16 10.86 6.23 -7.56
CA ALA A 16 10.14 5.20 -6.80
C ALA A 16 10.53 3.76 -7.22
N PRO A 17 10.67 2.80 -6.27
CA PRO A 17 11.08 1.42 -6.53
C PRO A 17 9.92 0.58 -7.10
N VAL A 18 9.51 0.90 -8.32
CA VAL A 18 8.52 0.16 -9.11
C VAL A 18 9.23 -0.85 -10.01
N GLU A 19 8.69 -2.08 -10.11
CA GLU A 19 9.35 -3.15 -10.86
C GLU A 19 8.96 -3.14 -12.34
N ARG A 20 7.65 -3.19 -12.62
CA ARG A 20 7.12 -3.10 -13.98
C ARG A 20 5.66 -2.65 -14.00
N LYS A 21 5.24 -2.17 -15.16
CA LYS A 21 3.84 -1.88 -15.44
C LYS A 21 3.06 -3.18 -15.72
N VAL A 22 1.85 -3.27 -15.19
CA VAL A 22 0.90 -4.35 -15.48
C VAL A 22 0.13 -4.00 -16.76
N THR A 23 0.29 -4.84 -17.78
CA THR A 23 -0.34 -4.68 -19.11
C THR A 23 -1.48 -5.68 -19.35
N ARG A 24 -1.57 -6.71 -18.51
CA ARG A 24 -2.53 -7.80 -18.61
C ARG A 24 -2.88 -8.28 -17.22
N GLU A 25 -4.17 -8.32 -16.93
CA GLU A 25 -4.74 -8.71 -15.64
C GLU A 25 -5.59 -9.96 -15.86
N LYS A 26 -5.33 -11.03 -15.11
CA LYS A 26 -6.04 -12.30 -15.25
C LYS A 26 -6.67 -12.70 -13.92
N ILE A 27 -7.93 -13.10 -13.96
CA ILE A 27 -8.66 -13.64 -12.81
C ILE A 27 -9.10 -15.05 -13.17
N SER A 28 -8.60 -16.04 -12.42
CA SER A 28 -8.92 -17.45 -12.66
C SER A 28 -9.79 -18.00 -11.52
N PHE A 29 -10.92 -18.58 -11.89
CA PHE A 29 -11.77 -19.38 -11.02
C PHE A 29 -11.36 -20.84 -11.19
N LEU A 30 -10.93 -21.46 -10.10
CA LEU A 30 -10.35 -22.81 -10.10
C LEU A 30 -11.29 -23.80 -9.42
N THR A 31 -11.36 -25.01 -9.97
CA THR A 31 -11.88 -26.23 -9.34
C THR A 31 -10.72 -27.24 -9.22
N GLU A 32 -10.97 -28.44 -8.71
CA GLU A 32 -9.93 -29.47 -8.58
C GLU A 32 -9.30 -29.87 -9.93
N GLU A 33 -10.12 -29.92 -11.00
CA GLU A 33 -9.69 -30.41 -12.32
C GLU A 33 -9.81 -29.37 -13.44
N SER A 34 -10.44 -28.22 -13.19
CA SER A 34 -10.73 -27.24 -14.24
C SER A 34 -10.53 -25.79 -13.80
N ALA A 35 -10.33 -24.90 -14.77
CA ALA A 35 -10.14 -23.48 -14.54
C ALA A 35 -10.90 -22.67 -15.59
N VAL A 36 -11.60 -21.62 -15.14
CA VAL A 36 -12.16 -20.58 -16.01
C VAL A 36 -11.38 -19.29 -15.75
N THR A 37 -10.76 -18.73 -16.79
CA THR A 37 -9.95 -17.50 -16.66
C THR A 37 -10.56 -16.35 -17.44
N LEU A 38 -10.83 -15.25 -16.74
CA LEU A 38 -11.13 -13.96 -17.33
C LEU A 38 -9.81 -13.22 -17.58
N ASP A 39 -9.55 -12.87 -18.84
CA ASP A 39 -8.32 -12.21 -19.26
C ASP A 39 -8.62 -10.81 -19.76
N PHE A 40 -8.07 -9.81 -19.09
CA PHE A 40 -8.22 -8.41 -19.44
C PHE A 40 -6.89 -7.84 -19.92
N HIS A 41 -6.86 -7.45 -21.18
CA HIS A 41 -5.74 -6.77 -21.81
C HIS A 41 -6.17 -5.38 -22.26
N ARG A 42 -5.38 -4.36 -21.94
CA ARG A 42 -5.63 -2.99 -22.42
C ARG A 42 -4.78 -2.69 -23.65
N GLU A 43 -5.45 -2.35 -24.74
CA GLU A 43 -4.83 -1.83 -25.97
C GLU A 43 -4.81 -0.29 -26.03
N GLN A 44 -5.68 0.38 -25.26
CA GLN A 44 -5.82 1.84 -25.30
C GLN A 44 -4.63 2.59 -24.69
N PRO A 45 -4.36 3.84 -25.16
CA PRO A 45 -3.22 4.64 -24.72
C PRO A 45 -3.19 4.85 -23.21
N ASP A 46 -1.96 4.97 -22.71
CA ASP A 46 -1.63 4.97 -21.30
C ASP A 46 -2.20 6.17 -20.56
N VAL A 47 -3.42 6.06 -20.02
CA VAL A 47 -3.95 7.04 -19.07
C VAL A 47 -3.28 6.75 -17.72
N PRO A 48 -2.36 7.61 -17.22
CA PRO A 48 -1.54 7.28 -16.06
C PRO A 48 -2.36 6.96 -14.80
N GLN A 49 -3.58 7.53 -14.71
CA GLN A 49 -4.51 7.35 -13.59
C GLN A 49 -5.13 5.95 -13.51
N HIS A 50 -4.99 5.15 -14.56
CA HIS A 50 -5.49 3.78 -14.63
C HIS A 50 -4.35 2.76 -14.65
N ALA A 51 -3.09 3.19 -14.67
CA ALA A 51 -1.95 2.29 -14.73
C ALA A 51 -1.78 1.53 -13.41
N SER A 52 -1.60 0.22 -13.52
CA SER A 52 -1.24 -0.68 -12.42
C SER A 52 0.26 -0.99 -12.53
N TYR A 53 0.96 -1.07 -11.40
CA TYR A 53 2.38 -1.42 -11.34
C TYR A 53 2.61 -2.53 -10.32
N THR A 54 3.54 -3.43 -10.61
CA THR A 54 4.04 -4.40 -9.63
C THR A 54 5.16 -3.77 -8.83
N VAL A 55 5.21 -4.07 -7.54
CA VAL A 55 6.21 -3.55 -6.61
C VAL A 55 6.73 -4.67 -5.73
N LEU A 56 7.98 -4.55 -5.30
CA LEU A 56 8.50 -5.33 -4.19
C LEU A 56 8.29 -4.52 -2.91
N ARG A 57 7.39 -4.98 -2.05
CA ARG A 57 6.98 -4.25 -0.86
C ARG A 57 8.14 -3.98 0.11
N ASN A 58 9.10 -4.90 0.21
CA ASN A 58 10.31 -4.72 1.00
C ASN A 58 11.19 -3.55 0.53
N ARG A 59 11.08 -3.11 -0.73
CA ARG A 59 11.76 -1.93 -1.27
C ARG A 59 10.89 -0.69 -1.21
N LEU A 60 9.59 -0.85 -1.49
CA LEU A 60 8.64 0.25 -1.51
C LEU A 60 8.38 0.84 -0.13
N ASP A 61 8.21 -0.01 0.90
CA ASP A 61 7.84 0.46 2.24
C ASP A 61 8.94 1.36 2.85
N PRO A 62 10.25 1.01 2.79
CA PRO A 62 11.32 1.93 3.22
C PRO A 62 11.35 3.25 2.44
N TRP A 63 11.17 3.19 1.12
CA TRP A 63 11.15 4.40 0.30
C TRP A 63 9.98 5.33 0.68
N LEU A 64 8.77 4.78 0.87
CA LEU A 64 7.60 5.57 1.29
C LEU A 64 7.81 6.20 2.68
N MET A 65 8.47 5.49 3.59
CA MET A 65 8.85 6.01 4.91
C MET A 65 9.78 7.21 4.78
N GLU A 66 10.84 7.12 3.97
CA GLU A 66 11.77 8.23 3.72
C GLU A 66 11.04 9.46 3.14
N GLN A 67 10.13 9.25 2.17
CA GLN A 67 9.35 10.34 1.58
C GLN A 67 8.40 10.99 2.61
N ALA A 68 7.82 10.21 3.52
CA ALA A 68 6.96 10.74 4.58
C ALA A 68 7.78 11.55 5.61
N GLU A 69 8.97 11.08 5.98
CA GLU A 69 9.88 11.80 6.87
C GLU A 69 10.36 13.11 6.25
N GLN A 70 10.70 13.12 4.95
CA GLN A 70 11.02 14.34 4.20
C GLN A 70 9.84 15.33 4.16
N ALA A 71 8.61 14.84 4.15
CA ALA A 71 7.40 15.66 4.23
C ALA A 71 7.08 16.14 5.67
N GLY A 72 7.92 15.80 6.65
CA GLY A 72 7.81 16.25 8.04
C GLY A 72 7.00 15.31 8.95
N ALA A 73 6.63 14.12 8.48
CA ALA A 73 6.01 13.12 9.35
C ALA A 73 7.06 12.43 10.24
N GLN A 74 6.67 12.01 11.43
CA GLN A 74 7.48 11.14 12.28
C GLN A 74 7.02 9.69 12.11
N PHE A 75 7.93 8.81 11.71
CA PHE A 75 7.65 7.38 11.61
C PHE A 75 8.09 6.64 12.89
N ILE A 76 7.21 5.78 13.42
CA ILE A 76 7.46 5.02 14.67
C ILE A 76 7.27 3.52 14.37
N PRO A 77 8.32 2.79 13.94
CA PRO A 77 8.22 1.36 13.65
C PRO A 77 8.15 0.53 14.94
N GLY A 78 7.66 -0.72 14.80
CA GLY A 78 7.74 -1.71 15.88
C GLY A 78 6.80 -1.48 17.06
N VAL A 79 5.87 -0.52 16.96
CA VAL A 79 4.89 -0.22 17.99
C VAL A 79 3.49 -0.56 17.50
N ARG A 80 2.77 -1.38 18.27
CA ARG A 80 1.36 -1.67 18.00
C ARG A 80 0.47 -0.65 18.69
N VAL A 81 -0.53 -0.14 17.97
CA VAL A 81 -1.61 0.66 18.57
C VAL A 81 -2.59 -0.29 19.25
N ASP A 82 -2.76 -0.15 20.57
CA ASP A 82 -3.63 -1.02 21.37
C ASP A 82 -5.05 -0.48 21.50
N ALA A 83 -5.20 0.84 21.64
CA ALA A 83 -6.51 1.47 21.82
C ALA A 83 -6.54 2.91 21.31
N LEU A 84 -7.72 3.39 20.90
CA LEU A 84 -7.95 4.81 20.65
C LEU A 84 -8.44 5.49 21.93
N VAL A 85 -7.98 6.71 22.16
CA VAL A 85 -8.49 7.59 23.23
C VAL A 85 -9.52 8.53 22.61
N VAL A 86 -10.78 8.35 22.98
CA VAL A 86 -11.93 9.09 22.46
C VAL A 86 -12.49 10.02 23.54
N LYS A 87 -12.73 11.29 23.20
CA LYS A 87 -13.47 12.24 24.05
C LYS A 87 -14.67 12.77 23.29
N GLU A 88 -15.86 12.69 23.89
CA GLU A 88 -17.09 13.31 23.40
C GLU A 88 -17.40 13.01 21.92
N THR A 89 -17.09 11.79 21.45
CA THR A 89 -17.19 11.26 20.07
C THR A 89 -16.01 11.45 19.11
N ARG A 90 -14.95 12.19 19.49
CA ARG A 90 -13.74 12.37 18.66
C ARG A 90 -12.53 11.62 19.22
N SER A 91 -11.86 10.83 18.38
CA SER A 91 -10.55 10.24 18.69
C SER A 91 -9.49 11.34 18.72
N LEU A 92 -8.81 11.49 19.86
CA LEU A 92 -7.79 12.54 20.07
C LEU A 92 -6.36 11.97 20.07
N ALA A 93 -6.19 10.72 20.49
CA ALA A 93 -4.89 10.07 20.59
C ALA A 93 -5.01 8.55 20.49
N CYS A 94 -3.87 7.87 20.41
CA CYS A 94 -3.76 6.42 20.41
C CYS A 94 -2.89 5.97 21.59
N ARG A 95 -3.30 4.92 22.29
CA ARG A 95 -2.47 4.21 23.26
C ARG A 95 -1.59 3.23 22.51
N LEU A 96 -0.29 3.36 22.73
CA LEU A 96 0.72 2.47 22.18
C LEU A 96 0.95 1.31 23.16
N GLY A 97 0.95 0.09 22.62
CA GLY A 97 1.31 -1.12 23.36
C GLY A 97 2.82 -1.32 23.35
N MET A 98 3.40 -1.54 24.53
CA MET A 98 4.79 -1.95 24.63
C MET A 98 4.90 -3.42 24.24
N ILE A 99 5.41 -3.72 23.05
CA ILE A 99 5.82 -5.08 22.70
C ILE A 99 7.17 -5.33 23.40
N PHE A 100 7.15 -5.98 24.56
CA PHE A 100 8.36 -6.61 25.09
C PHE A 100 8.73 -7.77 24.15
N SER A 101 9.59 -7.50 23.17
CA SER A 101 10.23 -8.56 22.39
C SER A 101 11.21 -9.31 23.28
N LYS A 102 10.72 -10.36 23.97
CA LYS A 102 11.56 -11.47 24.42
C LYS A 102 11.42 -12.57 23.38
N ARG A 103 12.55 -12.95 22.78
CA ARG A 103 12.76 -13.98 21.74
C ARG A 103 12.37 -13.58 20.32
N MET A 104 13.38 -13.07 19.61
CA MET A 104 13.48 -13.14 18.17
C MET A 104 14.16 -14.48 17.84
N TRP A 105 13.41 -15.38 17.20
CA TRP A 105 13.98 -16.35 16.25
C TRP A 105 14.16 -15.62 14.92
#